data_AF-A0A7C1XQL6-F1
#
_entry.id   AF-A0A7C1XQL6-F1
#
_cell.length_a   1.000
_cell.length_b   1.000
_cell.length_c   1.000
_cell.angle_alpha   90.00
_cell.angle_beta   90.00
_cell.angle_gamma   90.00
#
_symmetry.space_group_name_H-M   'P 1'
#
loop_
_entity.id
_entity.type
_entity.pdbx_description
1 polymer ?
#
loop_
_entity_poly.entity_id
_entity_poly.type
_entity_poly.pdbx_seq_one_letter_code
_entity_poly.pdbx_strand_id
1 'polypeptide(L)'
;LNLNQTDLTLYWEPLDNIVSFDFGLTLKKFSGEATLVSTALGTSSTTFSQVIPMGYLMLGVSPMPGLLISAETNIIKYSGSTISDFTAKVSYTTDYFLGIEAGYRKQVYKLDNVSGVFSDMRFSGPFLGAYLKF
;
A
#
# COMPACT_ATOMS: atom_id res chain seq x y z
N LEU A 1 8.02 -17.15 6.27
CA LEU A 1 7.74 -16.32 5.08
C LEU A 1 8.06 -14.89 5.44
N ASN A 2 9.11 -14.31 4.88
CA ASN A 2 9.40 -12.89 4.99
C ASN A 2 8.94 -12.21 3.69
N LEU A 3 8.10 -11.18 3.83
CA LEU A 3 7.56 -10.43 2.70
C LEU A 3 7.92 -8.96 2.86
N ASN A 4 8.75 -8.45 1.96
CA ASN A 4 9.11 -7.05 1.88
C ASN A 4 8.32 -6.37 0.76
N GLN A 5 7.74 -5.23 1.08
CA GLN A 5 6.99 -4.39 0.15
C GLN A 5 7.67 -3.04 0.01
N THR A 6 7.72 -2.51 -1.20
CA THR A 6 8.19 -1.14 -1.48
C THR A 6 7.23 -0.49 -2.45
N ASP A 7 6.70 0.66 -2.08
CA ASP A 7 5.72 1.41 -2.87
C ASP A 7 6.38 2.69 -3.41
N LEU A 8 6.17 2.99 -4.68
CA LEU A 8 6.50 4.27 -5.30
C LEU A 8 5.24 4.87 -5.90
N THR A 9 4.74 5.97 -5.33
CA THR A 9 3.54 6.65 -5.81
C THR A 9 3.89 7.94 -6.52
N LEU A 10 3.41 8.07 -7.76
CA LEU A 10 3.45 9.28 -8.55
C LEU A 10 2.03 9.83 -8.62
N TYR A 11 1.79 11.03 -8.13
CA TYR A 11 0.47 11.61 -8.06
C TYR A 11 0.45 13.07 -8.51
N TRP A 12 -0.76 13.54 -8.84
CA TRP A 12 -1.07 14.94 -9.08
C TRP A 12 -2.23 15.36 -8.19
N GLU A 13 -2.07 16.52 -7.54
CA GLU A 13 -3.02 17.11 -6.61
C GLU A 13 -3.63 18.38 -7.24
N PRO A 14 -4.78 18.26 -7.94
CA PRO A 14 -5.45 19.42 -8.53
C PRO A 14 -6.19 20.29 -7.50
N LEU A 15 -6.51 19.76 -6.32
CA LEU A 15 -7.21 20.48 -5.25
C LEU A 15 -6.37 20.40 -3.98
N ASP A 16 -5.87 21.56 -3.54
CA ASP A 16 -5.12 21.72 -2.28
C ASP A 16 -5.67 22.92 -1.51
N ASN A 17 -6.82 22.73 -0.86
CA ASN A 17 -7.40 23.72 0.04
C ASN A 17 -7.93 23.05 1.31
N ILE A 18 -9.18 23.33 1.70
CA ILE A 18 -9.86 22.57 2.76
C ILE A 18 -10.06 21.11 2.32
N VAL A 19 -10.21 20.85 1.02
CA VAL A 19 -10.34 19.52 0.43
C VAL A 19 -9.09 19.21 -0.35
N SER A 20 -8.50 18.05 -0.08
CA SER A 20 -7.38 17.49 -0.85
C SER A 20 -7.89 16.37 -1.75
N PHE A 21 -7.48 16.40 -3.01
CA PHE A 21 -7.77 15.34 -3.97
C PHE A 21 -6.49 15.01 -4.72
N ASP A 22 -6.03 13.77 -4.62
CA ASP A 22 -4.89 13.28 -5.38
C ASP A 22 -5.32 12.11 -6.24
N PHE A 23 -4.72 12.02 -7.41
CA PHE A 23 -4.82 10.83 -8.25
C PHE A 23 -3.49 10.55 -8.93
N GLY A 24 -3.24 9.29 -9.25
CA GLY A 24 -1.97 8.92 -9.82
C GLY A 24 -1.78 7.42 -10.03
N LEU A 25 -0.52 7.01 -9.99
CA LEU A 25 -0.09 5.64 -10.17
C LEU A 25 0.89 5.25 -9.06
N THR A 26 0.71 4.05 -8.51
CA THR A 26 1.62 3.44 -7.55
C THR A 26 2.28 2.21 -8.15
N LEU A 27 3.60 2.17 -8.15
CA LEU A 27 4.38 0.97 -8.47
C LEU A 27 4.69 0.25 -7.16
N LYS A 28 4.05 -0.91 -6.95
CA LYS A 28 4.24 -1.74 -5.76
C LYS A 28 5.18 -2.90 -6.08
N LYS A 29 6.35 -2.93 -5.44
CA LYS A 29 7.32 -4.01 -5.54
C LYS A 29 7.13 -4.98 -4.39
N PHE A 30 6.88 -6.25 -4.72
CA PHE A 30 6.93 -7.38 -3.81
C PHE A 30 8.29 -8.06 -3.93
N SER A 31 8.88 -8.39 -2.79
CA SER A 31 10.04 -9.27 -2.70
C SER A 31 9.90 -10.19 -1.49
N GLY A 32 10.12 -11.48 -1.67
CA GLY A 32 10.01 -12.44 -0.59
C GLY A 32 10.86 -13.69 -0.82
N GLU A 33 11.18 -14.37 0.27
CA GLU A 33 11.86 -15.66 0.27
C GLU A 33 10.89 -16.72 0.80
N ALA A 34 10.59 -17.71 -0.03
CA ALA A 34 9.78 -18.87 0.32
C ALA A 34 10.69 -20.08 0.51
N THR A 35 10.89 -20.46 1.78
CA THR A 35 11.60 -21.69 2.13
C THR A 35 10.60 -22.84 2.20
N LEU A 36 10.69 -23.76 1.25
CA LEU A 36 9.96 -25.04 1.27
C LEU A 36 10.79 -26.06 2.03
N VAL A 37 10.25 -26.55 3.16
CA VAL A 37 10.84 -27.66 3.92
C VAL A 37 10.05 -28.92 3.59
N SER A 38 10.67 -29.86 2.87
CA SER A 38 10.10 -31.18 2.61
C SER A 38 10.86 -32.25 3.39
N THR A 39 10.16 -33.09 4.14
CA THR A 39 10.74 -34.21 4.89
C THR A 39 11.34 -35.30 3.99
N ALA A 40 11.03 -35.29 2.68
CA ALA A 40 11.53 -36.27 1.71
C ALA A 40 12.58 -35.71 0.72
N LEU A 41 12.62 -34.39 0.48
CA LEU A 41 13.43 -33.77 -0.59
C LEU A 41 14.40 -32.68 -0.07
N GLY A 42 14.45 -32.44 1.23
CA GLY A 42 15.30 -31.40 1.84
C GLY A 42 14.65 -30.00 1.83
N THR A 43 15.45 -28.98 2.13
CA THR A 43 15.04 -27.57 2.18
C THR A 43 15.38 -26.89 0.86
N SER A 44 14.38 -26.29 0.19
CA SER A 44 14.56 -25.49 -1.03
C SER A 44 14.09 -24.06 -0.78
N SER A 45 14.90 -23.06 -1.15
CA SER A 45 14.55 -21.64 -1.01
C SER A 45 14.37 -21.00 -2.37
N THR A 46 13.21 -20.38 -2.59
CA THR A 46 12.91 -19.62 -3.81
C THR A 46 12.67 -18.16 -3.48
N THR A 47 13.46 -17.28 -4.11
CA THR A 47 13.27 -15.84 -4.07
C THR A 47 12.37 -15.39 -5.21
N PHE A 48 11.33 -14.60 -4.92
CA PHE A 48 10.46 -14.01 -5.93
C PHE A 48 10.47 -12.47 -5.81
N SER A 49 10.48 -11.77 -6.95
CA SER A 49 10.29 -10.32 -7.00
C SER A 49 9.43 -9.90 -8.18
N GLN A 50 8.43 -9.06 -7.93
CA GLN A 50 7.50 -8.56 -8.94
C GLN A 50 7.14 -7.11 -8.67
N VAL A 51 7.01 -6.31 -9.73
CA VAL A 51 6.53 -4.92 -9.66
C VAL A 51 5.14 -4.87 -10.30
N ILE A 52 4.18 -4.30 -9.57
CA ILE A 52 2.78 -4.23 -9.96
C ILE A 52 2.36 -2.77 -10.00
N PRO A 53 2.01 -2.21 -11.18
CA PRO A 53 1.43 -0.88 -11.27
C PRO A 53 0.00 -0.88 -10.76
N MET A 54 -0.41 0.16 -10.04
CA MET A 54 -1.73 0.31 -9.42
C MET A 54 -2.24 1.73 -9.65
N GLY A 55 -3.54 1.90 -9.84
CA GLY A 55 -4.15 3.23 -9.81
C GLY A 55 -4.20 3.75 -8.37
N TYR A 56 -3.84 5.01 -8.17
CA TYR A 56 -3.84 5.68 -6.88
C TYR A 56 -4.91 6.77 -6.84
N LEU A 57 -5.63 6.86 -5.73
CA LEU A 57 -6.55 7.94 -5.41
C LEU A 57 -6.45 8.29 -3.92
N MET A 58 -6.50 9.58 -3.59
CA MET A 58 -6.58 10.09 -2.22
C MET A 58 -7.64 11.18 -2.14
N LEU A 59 -8.42 11.15 -1.06
CA LEU A 59 -9.38 12.17 -0.68
C LEU A 59 -9.10 12.58 0.75
N GLY A 60 -9.08 13.89 1.02
CA GLY A 60 -8.83 14.38 2.35
C GLY A 60 -9.50 15.71 2.66
N VAL A 61 -9.55 16.01 3.96
CA VAL A 61 -10.02 17.29 4.49
C VAL A 61 -9.02 17.82 5.51
N SER A 62 -8.71 19.11 5.39
CA SER A 62 -7.77 19.84 6.25
C SER A 62 -8.54 20.84 7.13
N PRO A 63 -9.08 20.41 8.29
CA PRO A 63 -9.94 21.27 9.13
C PRO A 63 -9.16 22.32 9.94
N MET A 64 -7.85 22.13 10.10
CA MET A 64 -6.96 23.06 10.79
C MET A 64 -5.56 23.00 10.15
N PRO A 65 -4.74 24.08 10.27
CA PRO A 65 -3.39 24.08 9.73
C PRO A 65 -2.57 22.87 10.22
N GLY A 66 -1.92 22.18 9.28
CA GLY A 66 -1.08 21.01 9.54
C GLY A 66 -1.84 19.69 9.70
N LEU A 67 -3.13 19.69 10.05
CA LEU A 67 -3.92 18.47 10.20
C LEU A 67 -4.62 18.08 8.90
N LEU A 68 -4.47 16.83 8.48
CA LEU A 68 -5.15 16.25 7.33
C LEU A 68 -5.81 14.93 7.74
N ILE A 69 -7.11 14.83 7.51
CA ILE A 69 -7.87 13.58 7.62
C ILE A 69 -8.07 13.06 6.20
N SER A 70 -7.53 11.90 5.88
CA SER A 70 -7.52 11.38 4.52
C SER A 70 -7.87 9.90 4.42
N ALA A 71 -8.36 9.52 3.25
CA ALA A 71 -8.51 8.15 2.81
C ALA A 71 -7.82 8.01 1.46
N GLU A 72 -6.96 7.01 1.33
CA GLU A 72 -6.25 6.68 0.10
C GLU A 72 -6.52 5.24 -0.31
N THR A 73 -6.50 5.00 -1.61
CA THR A 73 -6.69 3.67 -2.19
C THR A 73 -5.74 3.44 -3.34
N ASN A 74 -5.13 2.26 -3.36
CA ASN A 74 -4.41 1.74 -4.51
C ASN A 74 -5.15 0.51 -5.02
N ILE A 75 -5.41 0.43 -6.31
CA ILE A 75 -6.13 -0.70 -6.90
C ILE A 75 -5.60 -1.08 -8.28
N ILE A 76 -5.52 -2.39 -8.52
CA ILE A 76 -5.37 -2.97 -9.85
C ILE A 76 -6.27 -4.19 -9.97
N LYS A 77 -6.85 -4.34 -11.17
CA LYS A 77 -7.55 -5.54 -11.58
C LYS A 77 -6.92 -6.06 -12.87
N TYR A 78 -6.48 -7.31 -12.86
CA TYR A 78 -5.85 -7.94 -14.01
C TYR A 78 -6.32 -9.39 -14.15
N SER A 79 -6.96 -9.73 -15.27
CA SER A 79 -7.34 -11.10 -15.64
C SER A 79 -8.00 -11.92 -14.52
N GLY A 80 -8.94 -11.33 -13.77
CA GLY A 80 -9.63 -11.95 -12.63
C GLY A 80 -8.97 -11.68 -11.28
N SER A 81 -7.64 -11.53 -11.25
CA SER A 81 -6.92 -11.13 -10.03
C SER A 81 -7.19 -9.67 -9.67
N THR A 82 -7.38 -9.40 -8.39
CA THR A 82 -7.60 -8.06 -7.84
C THR A 82 -6.67 -7.82 -6.65
N ILE A 83 -5.91 -6.74 -6.72
CA ILE A 83 -5.10 -6.27 -5.60
C ILE A 83 -5.63 -4.90 -5.21
N SER A 84 -6.03 -4.74 -3.96
CA SER A 84 -6.46 -3.47 -3.41
C SER A 84 -5.80 -3.18 -2.06
N ASP A 85 -5.55 -1.91 -1.82
CA ASP A 85 -4.91 -1.39 -0.61
C ASP A 85 -5.64 -0.11 -0.24
N PHE A 86 -6.34 -0.12 0.89
CA PHE A 86 -7.13 0.99 1.38
C PHE A 86 -6.58 1.45 2.73
N THR A 87 -6.34 2.74 2.86
CA THR A 87 -5.85 3.35 4.10
C THR A 87 -6.73 4.53 4.47
N ALA A 88 -7.21 4.55 5.71
CA ALA A 88 -7.79 5.73 6.32
C ALA A 88 -6.82 6.23 7.40
N LYS A 89 -6.43 7.50 7.35
CA LYS A 89 -5.41 8.07 8.22
C LYS A 89 -5.68 9.51 8.61
N VAL A 90 -5.14 9.88 9.77
CA VAL A 90 -5.02 11.25 10.22
C VAL A 90 -3.55 11.57 10.30
N SER A 91 -3.14 12.67 9.68
CA SER A 91 -1.76 13.14 9.69
C SER A 91 -1.67 14.56 10.21
N TYR A 92 -0.59 14.86 10.91
CA TYR A 92 -0.27 16.19 11.40
C TYR A 92 1.14 16.56 10.96
N THR A 93 1.27 17.65 10.21
CA THR A 93 2.55 18.20 9.75
C THR A 93 2.89 19.43 10.56
N THR A 94 4.09 19.45 11.13
CA THR A 94 4.66 20.60 11.84
C THR A 94 5.26 21.61 10.86
N ASP A 95 5.50 22.83 11.33
CA ASP A 95 6.17 23.89 10.55
C ASP A 95 7.62 23.54 10.16
N TYR A 96 8.19 22.50 10.76
CA TYR A 96 9.58 22.03 10.52
C TYR A 96 9.64 20.86 9.54
N PHE A 97 8.67 20.72 8.63
CA PHE A 97 8.57 19.65 7.62
C PHE A 97 8.37 18.24 8.19
N LEU A 98 8.44 18.05 9.51
CA LEU A 98 8.18 16.78 10.18
C LEU A 98 6.69 16.55 10.34
N GLY A 99 6.22 15.40 9.89
CA GLY A 99 4.85 14.95 10.07
C GLY A 99 4.75 13.61 10.77
N ILE A 100 3.66 13.41 11.50
CA ILE A 100 3.25 12.13 12.06
C ILE A 100 1.92 11.72 11.46
N GLU A 101 1.69 10.42 11.31
CA GLU A 101 0.43 9.89 10.83
C GLU A 101 0.03 8.65 11.60
N ALA A 102 -1.26 8.48 11.81
CA ALA A 102 -1.83 7.28 12.40
C ALA A 102 -3.10 6.91 11.64
N GLY A 103 -3.38 5.62 11.54
CA GLY A 103 -4.53 5.20 10.78
C GLY A 103 -4.75 3.70 10.80
N TYR A 104 -5.58 3.25 9.87
CA TYR A 104 -5.89 1.85 9.65
C TYR A 104 -5.69 1.52 8.17
N ARG A 105 -4.90 0.49 7.89
CA ARG A 105 -4.62 0.02 6.53
C ARG A 105 -5.24 -1.35 6.33
N LYS A 106 -5.81 -1.59 5.15
CA LYS A 106 -6.40 -2.85 4.73
C LYS A 106 -5.92 -3.20 3.32
N GLN A 107 -5.17 -4.29 3.21
CA GLN A 107 -4.72 -4.86 1.96
C GLN A 107 -5.47 -6.15 1.65
N VAL A 108 -5.90 -6.30 0.41
CA VAL A 108 -6.59 -7.48 -0.10
C VAL A 108 -5.92 -7.92 -1.38
N TYR A 109 -5.42 -9.15 -1.36
CA TYR A 109 -4.83 -9.81 -2.52
C TYR A 109 -5.73 -10.99 -2.88
N LYS A 110 -6.44 -10.86 -4.00
CA LYS A 110 -7.21 -11.95 -4.61
C LYS A 110 -6.50 -12.33 -5.89
N LEU A 111 -5.84 -13.48 -5.88
CA LEU A 111 -5.13 -13.99 -7.06
C LEU A 111 -5.93 -15.13 -7.66
N ASP A 112 -6.63 -14.84 -8.75
CA ASP A 112 -7.32 -15.84 -9.57
C ASP A 112 -6.36 -16.31 -10.67
N ASN A 113 -6.04 -17.60 -10.64
CA ASN A 113 -5.40 -18.33 -11.75
C ASN A 113 -4.01 -17.82 -12.19
N VAL A 114 -3.16 -17.36 -11.26
CA VAL A 114 -1.72 -17.23 -11.52
C VAL A 114 -1.05 -18.55 -11.16
N SER A 115 -0.83 -19.41 -12.15
CA SER A 115 -0.11 -20.70 -12.02
C SER A 115 -0.70 -21.71 -11.03
N GLY A 116 -2.04 -21.80 -10.92
CA GLY A 116 -2.71 -22.85 -10.13
C GLY A 116 -2.77 -22.63 -8.61
N VAL A 117 -2.35 -21.45 -8.13
CA VAL A 117 -2.44 -21.09 -6.70
C VAL A 117 -3.62 -20.14 -6.50
N PHE A 118 -4.68 -20.62 -5.84
CA PHE A 118 -5.72 -19.77 -5.29
C PHE A 118 -5.25 -19.26 -3.94
N SER A 119 -5.03 -17.94 -3.83
CA SER A 119 -4.62 -17.34 -2.56
C SER A 119 -5.42 -16.07 -2.30
N ASP A 120 -6.21 -16.13 -1.23
CA ASP A 120 -6.94 -15.01 -0.65
C ASP A 120 -6.17 -14.52 0.57
N MET A 121 -5.39 -13.45 0.40
CA MET A 121 -4.62 -12.87 1.51
C MET A 121 -5.25 -11.53 1.92
N ARG A 122 -5.52 -11.37 3.21
CA ARG A 122 -6.09 -10.14 3.78
C ARG A 122 -5.23 -9.71 4.96
N PHE A 123 -4.70 -8.50 4.87
CA PHE A 123 -3.93 -7.88 5.94
C PHE A 123 -4.66 -6.62 6.36
N SER A 124 -4.88 -6.45 7.66
CA SER A 124 -5.53 -5.25 8.17
C SER A 124 -5.06 -4.95 9.58
N GLY A 125 -4.78 -3.69 9.85
CA GLY A 125 -4.32 -3.29 11.18
C GLY A 125 -4.12 -1.79 11.31
N PRO A 126 -4.05 -1.31 12.57
CA PRO A 126 -3.67 0.05 12.85
C PRO A 126 -2.18 0.24 12.54
N PHE A 127 -1.79 1.48 12.25
CA PHE A 127 -0.39 1.86 12.11
C PHE A 127 -0.14 3.25 12.70
N LEU A 128 1.13 3.50 13.00
CA LEU A 128 1.68 4.80 13.36
C LEU A 128 2.93 4.99 12.51
N GLY A 129 3.09 6.18 11.95
CA GLY A 129 4.19 6.52 11.05
C GLY A 129 4.66 7.96 11.27
N ALA A 130 5.82 8.26 10.68
CA ALA A 130 6.36 9.60 10.59
C ALA A 130 6.88 9.81 9.17
N TYR A 131 6.78 11.05 8.68
CA TYR A 131 7.19 11.44 7.33
C TYR A 131 7.81 12.83 7.33
N LEU A 132 8.46 13.17 6.23
CA LEU A 132 8.94 14.53 5.95
C LEU A 132 8.21 15.04 4.70
N LYS A 133 7.62 16.22 4.77
CA LYS A 133 6.94 16.90 3.65
C LYS A 133 7.82 18.06 3.20
N PHE A 134 8.25 18.09 1.93
CA PHE A 134 9.09 19.15 1.35
C PHE A 134 8.37 19.85 0.20
#